data_AF-A0A655YWX7-F1
#
_entry.id   AF-A0A655YWX7-F1
#
_cell.length_a   1.000
_cell.length_b   1.000
_cell.length_c   1.000
_cell.angle_alpha   90.00
_cell.angle_beta   90.00
_cell.angle_gamma   90.00
#
_symmetry.space_group_name_H-M   'P 1'
#
loop_
_entity.id
_entity.type
_entity.pdbx_description
1 polymer ?
#
loop_
_entity_poly.entity_id
_entity_poly.type
_entity_poly.pdbx_seq_one_letter_code
_entity_poly.pdbx_strand_id
1 'polypeptide(L)'
;MKNTLSKVLPKRLVEVLIERQLFADKPLKQYSPKELDAVQTRLEQWSIVPNGTEGYRTAEVTLGGVDTDCLSSKTMECKTVKGLFFIGEVMDVTGWLGGYNFQWAWSSGYVAGQWV
;
A
#
# COMPACT_ATOMS: atom_id res chain seq x y z
N MET A 1 -21.75 5.31 24.13
CA MET A 1 -20.74 4.78 23.19
C MET A 1 -19.89 5.90 22.58
N LYS A 2 -20.53 6.89 21.94
CA LYS A 2 -19.88 8.04 21.27
C LYS A 2 -18.73 8.69 22.06
N ASN A 3 -19.00 9.14 23.28
CA ASN A 3 -18.03 9.84 24.13
C ASN A 3 -16.84 8.97 24.54
N THR A 4 -17.02 7.64 24.60
CA THR A 4 -15.95 6.71 24.97
C THR A 4 -15.05 6.46 23.77
N LEU A 5 -15.61 6.09 22.61
CA LEU A 5 -14.83 5.83 21.41
C LEU A 5 -14.12 7.09 20.90
N SER A 6 -14.72 8.28 21.05
CA SER A 6 -14.08 9.54 20.61
C SER A 6 -12.83 9.91 21.41
N LYS A 7 -12.50 9.19 22.50
CA LYS A 7 -11.24 9.37 23.23
C LYS A 7 -10.08 8.59 22.61
N VAL A 8 -10.37 7.57 21.81
CA VAL A 8 -9.38 6.64 21.24
C VAL A 8 -9.43 6.58 19.70
N LEU A 9 -10.50 7.08 19.10
CA LEU A 9 -10.70 7.17 17.65
C LEU A 9 -10.98 8.62 17.23
N PRO A 10 -10.70 8.99 15.96
CA PRO A 10 -11.07 10.28 15.43
C PRO A 10 -12.57 10.57 15.59
N LYS A 11 -12.94 11.71 16.18
CA LYS A 11 -14.33 12.07 16.47
C LYS A 11 -15.25 11.98 15.24
N ARG A 12 -14.78 12.47 14.08
CA ARG A 12 -15.52 12.43 12.80
C ARG A 12 -15.83 10.99 12.35
N LEU A 13 -14.92 10.05 12.60
CA LEU A 13 -15.14 8.64 12.28
C LEU A 13 -16.28 8.09 13.15
N VAL A 14 -16.23 8.33 14.47
CA VAL A 14 -17.26 7.86 15.42
C VAL A 14 -18.63 8.42 15.08
N GLU A 15 -18.71 9.70 14.69
CA GLU A 15 -19.95 10.36 14.25
C GLU A 15 -20.52 9.67 13.01
N VAL A 16 -19.71 9.45 11.97
CA VAL A 16 -20.15 8.75 10.74
C VAL A 16 -20.60 7.31 11.02
N LEU A 17 -19.93 6.59 11.91
CA LEU A 17 -20.31 5.21 12.26
C LEU A 17 -21.68 5.16 12.96
N ILE A 18 -21.99 6.15 13.80
CA ILE A 18 -23.30 6.27 14.45
C ILE A 18 -24.37 6.73 13.45
N GLU A 19 -24.07 7.72 12.61
CA GLU A 19 -24.98 8.22 11.57
C GLU A 19 -25.37 7.12 10.58
N ARG A 20 -24.43 6.26 10.21
CA ARG A 20 -24.66 5.07 9.37
C ARG A 20 -25.29 3.90 10.11
N GLN A 21 -25.71 4.09 11.37
CA GLN A 21 -26.33 3.08 12.21
C GLN A 21 -25.49 1.81 12.39
N LEU A 22 -24.17 1.91 12.22
CA LEU A 22 -23.26 0.79 12.47
C LEU A 22 -23.08 0.57 13.97
N PHE A 23 -23.20 1.63 14.77
CA PHE A 23 -23.27 1.58 16.23
C PHE A 23 -24.49 2.34 16.74
N ALA A 24 -25.17 1.80 17.74
CA ALA A 24 -26.25 2.51 18.43
C ALA A 24 -25.73 3.77 19.14
N ASP A 25 -26.53 4.83 19.26
CA ASP A 25 -26.19 5.96 20.13
C ASP A 25 -26.88 5.81 21.49
N LYS A 26 -26.30 4.98 22.35
CA LYS A 26 -26.80 4.77 23.72
C LYS A 26 -25.68 4.87 24.76
N PRO A 27 -26.01 5.16 26.03
CA PRO A 27 -25.05 5.09 27.13
C PRO A 27 -24.30 3.76 27.14
N LEU A 28 -22.99 3.78 27.43
CA LEU A 28 -22.16 2.58 27.35
C LEU A 28 -22.68 1.44 28.24
N LYS A 29 -23.22 1.77 29.42
CA LYS A 29 -23.82 0.82 30.36
C LYS A 29 -25.05 0.07 29.81
N GLN A 30 -25.66 0.55 28.72
CA GLN A 30 -26.82 -0.10 28.10
C GLN A 30 -26.42 -1.05 26.96
N TYR A 31 -25.13 -1.24 26.71
CA TYR A 31 -24.65 -2.27 25.80
C TYR A 31 -24.58 -3.62 26.50
N SER A 32 -25.11 -4.63 25.83
CA SER A 32 -24.88 -6.02 26.21
C SER A 32 -23.46 -6.45 25.81
N PRO A 33 -22.90 -7.49 26.47
CA PRO A 33 -21.61 -8.07 26.07
C PRO A 33 -21.56 -8.45 24.58
N LYS A 34 -22.65 -9.01 24.04
CA LYS A 34 -22.76 -9.37 22.62
C LYS A 34 -22.69 -8.15 21.69
N GLU A 35 -23.30 -7.04 22.07
CA GLU A 35 -23.22 -5.80 21.28
C GLU A 35 -21.80 -5.20 21.34
N LEU A 36 -21.12 -5.29 22.48
CA LEU A 36 -19.72 -4.84 22.60
C LEU A 36 -18.77 -5.69 21.75
N ASP A 37 -18.96 -7.01 21.76
CA ASP A 37 -18.20 -7.94 20.91
C ASP A 37 -18.40 -7.65 19.41
N ALA A 38 -19.64 -7.34 19.01
CA ALA A 38 -19.94 -6.92 17.64
C ALA A 38 -19.29 -5.58 17.27
N VAL A 39 -19.22 -4.63 18.22
CA VAL A 39 -18.50 -3.35 18.02
C VAL A 39 -17.01 -3.59 17.87
N GLN A 40 -16.41 -4.40 18.74
CA GLN A 40 -15.00 -4.76 18.68
C GLN A 40 -14.66 -5.41 17.34
N THR A 41 -15.39 -6.47 16.99
CA THR A 41 -15.19 -7.20 15.73
C THR A 41 -15.27 -6.25 14.53
N ARG A 42 -16.24 -5.33 14.52
CA ARG A 42 -16.38 -4.37 13.41
C ARG A 42 -15.21 -3.38 13.31
N LEU A 43 -14.62 -2.97 14.44
CA LEU A 43 -13.49 -2.05 14.46
C LEU A 43 -12.16 -2.75 14.11
N GLU A 44 -11.95 -3.96 14.63
CA GLU A 44 -10.69 -4.70 14.49
C GLU A 44 -10.62 -5.53 13.20
N GLN A 45 -11.78 -5.96 12.67
CA GLN A 45 -11.90 -6.75 11.46
C GLN A 45 -12.69 -6.00 10.39
N TRP A 46 -12.36 -4.71 10.20
CA TRP A 46 -13.05 -3.89 9.22
C TRP A 46 -12.70 -4.31 7.79
N SER A 47 -13.63 -5.00 7.14
CA SER A 47 -13.53 -5.32 5.71
C SER A 47 -13.97 -4.13 4.85
N ILE A 48 -13.06 -3.64 4.02
CA ILE A 48 -13.31 -2.66 2.98
C ILE A 48 -13.04 -3.34 1.65
N VAL A 49 -13.96 -3.19 0.70
CA VAL A 49 -13.79 -3.65 -0.68
C VAL A 49 -13.52 -2.40 -1.53
N PRO A 50 -12.26 -2.10 -1.90
CA PRO A 50 -11.96 -1.02 -2.82
C PRO A 50 -12.53 -1.32 -4.21
N ASN A 51 -13.13 -0.33 -4.86
CA ASN A 51 -13.68 -0.49 -6.22
C ASN A 51 -12.59 -0.51 -7.30
N GLY A 52 -11.37 -0.07 -6.98
CA GLY A 52 -10.25 0.04 -7.92
C GLY A 52 -9.12 0.89 -7.35
N THR A 53 -8.11 1.17 -8.17
CA THR A 53 -7.01 2.10 -7.84
C THR A 53 -7.20 3.43 -8.57
N GLU A 54 -6.57 4.50 -8.08
CA GLU A 54 -6.66 5.82 -8.71
C GLU A 54 -5.90 5.92 -10.06
N GLY A 55 -5.11 4.90 -10.39
CA GLY A 55 -4.33 4.82 -11.63
C GLY A 55 -3.04 5.64 -11.61
N TYR A 56 -2.38 5.69 -12.78
CA TYR A 56 -1.00 6.19 -12.92
C TYR A 56 -0.80 7.67 -12.61
N ARG A 57 -1.86 8.49 -12.62
CA ARG A 57 -1.73 9.91 -12.29
C ARG A 57 -1.44 10.12 -10.80
N THR A 58 -1.87 9.20 -9.94
CA THR A 58 -1.59 9.26 -8.49
C THR A 58 -0.59 8.18 -8.04
N ALA A 59 -0.37 7.13 -8.83
CA ALA A 59 0.58 6.09 -8.48
C ALA A 59 2.00 6.67 -8.34
N GLU A 60 2.70 6.29 -7.26
CA GLU A 60 4.08 6.71 -7.02
C GLU A 60 5.10 5.87 -7.81
N VAL A 61 4.73 4.62 -8.13
CA VAL A 61 5.57 3.67 -8.88
C VAL A 61 4.75 2.76 -9.78
N THR A 62 5.41 2.19 -10.78
CA THR A 62 4.87 1.18 -11.69
C THR A 62 5.25 -0.23 -11.23
N LEU A 63 4.26 -1.11 -11.12
CA LEU A 63 4.47 -2.55 -10.96
C LEU A 63 4.62 -3.20 -12.35
N GLY A 64 5.54 -4.15 -12.48
CA GLY A 64 5.90 -4.75 -13.76
C GLY A 64 7.06 -4.00 -14.43
N GLY A 65 7.35 -4.36 -15.67
CA GLY A 65 8.38 -3.71 -16.47
C GLY A 65 9.01 -4.67 -17.47
N VAL A 66 10.23 -4.36 -17.90
CA VAL A 66 11.06 -5.29 -18.68
C VAL A 66 11.41 -6.49 -17.82
N ASP A 67 11.09 -7.67 -18.32
CA ASP A 67 11.36 -8.95 -17.66
C ASP A 67 12.84 -9.09 -17.30
N THR A 68 13.11 -9.20 -16.00
CA THR A 68 14.47 -9.35 -15.46
C THR A 68 15.15 -10.64 -15.90
N ASP A 69 14.39 -11.67 -16.30
CA ASP A 69 14.97 -12.89 -16.87
C ASP A 69 15.60 -12.65 -18.26
N CYS A 70 15.26 -11.55 -18.92
CA CYS A 70 15.89 -11.14 -20.17
C CYS A 70 17.19 -10.34 -19.95
N LEU A 71 17.53 -10.01 -18.70
CA LEU A 71 18.64 -9.11 -18.34
C LEU A 71 19.71 -9.84 -17.53
N SER A 72 20.97 -9.45 -17.71
CA SER A 72 22.07 -9.90 -16.86
C SER A 72 21.98 -9.26 -15.48
N SER A 73 21.84 -10.06 -14.43
CA SER A 73 21.82 -9.55 -13.05
C SER A 73 23.15 -8.90 -12.60
N LYS A 74 24.24 -9.14 -13.34
CA LYS A 74 25.57 -8.58 -13.05
C LYS A 74 25.85 -7.28 -13.79
N THR A 75 25.27 -7.08 -14.98
CA THR A 75 25.64 -5.97 -15.87
C THR A 75 24.46 -5.11 -16.29
N MET A 76 23.23 -5.56 -16.07
CA MET A 76 21.99 -4.95 -16.56
C MET A 76 21.83 -4.94 -18.09
N GLU A 77 22.71 -5.64 -18.81
CA GLU A 77 22.65 -5.79 -20.27
C GLU A 77 21.57 -6.80 -20.68
N CYS A 78 20.91 -6.53 -21.80
CA CYS A 78 19.99 -7.45 -22.45
C CYS A 78 20.72 -8.69 -22.96
N LYS A 79 20.23 -9.89 -22.59
CA LYS A 79 20.86 -11.17 -22.97
C LYS A 79 20.86 -11.42 -24.47
N THR A 80 19.88 -10.88 -25.20
CA THR A 80 19.68 -11.15 -26.64
C THR A 80 20.19 -10.02 -27.55
N VAL A 81 20.36 -8.80 -27.02
CA VAL A 81 20.83 -7.63 -27.79
C VAL A 81 22.04 -7.02 -27.09
N LYS A 82 23.22 -7.23 -27.67
CA LYS A 82 24.48 -6.68 -27.15
C LYS A 82 24.49 -5.16 -27.20
N GLY A 83 25.01 -4.53 -26.15
CA GLY A 83 25.09 -3.08 -26.00
C GLY A 83 23.80 -2.39 -25.58
N LEU A 84 22.71 -3.14 -25.36
CA LEU A 84 21.44 -2.61 -24.86
C LEU A 84 21.31 -2.87 -23.36
N PHE A 85 21.08 -1.82 -22.56
CA PHE A 85 20.98 -1.89 -21.11
C PHE A 85 19.65 -1.31 -20.63
N PHE A 86 19.13 -1.86 -19.52
CA PHE A 86 17.93 -1.36 -18.85
C PHE A 86 18.24 -1.14 -17.37
N ILE A 87 17.82 0.01 -16.81
CA ILE A 87 18.09 0.37 -15.40
C ILE A 87 16.88 1.05 -14.77
N GLY A 88 16.79 1.03 -13.45
CA GLY A 88 15.75 1.72 -12.69
C GLY A 88 14.35 1.13 -12.88
N GLU A 89 13.34 1.99 -12.78
CA GLU A 89 11.92 1.61 -12.72
C GLU A 89 11.37 0.99 -14.00
N VAL A 90 12.08 1.10 -15.14
CA VAL A 90 11.64 0.43 -16.38
C VAL A 90 11.76 -1.09 -16.30
N MET A 91 12.59 -1.61 -15.39
CA MET A 91 12.75 -3.02 -15.13
C MET A 91 11.62 -3.54 -14.23
N ASP A 92 11.29 -4.82 -14.34
CA ASP A 92 10.32 -5.49 -13.46
C ASP A 92 10.88 -5.70 -12.04
N VAL A 93 11.12 -4.60 -11.33
CA VAL A 93 11.61 -4.54 -9.96
C VAL A 93 10.93 -3.36 -9.26
N THR A 94 10.09 -3.66 -8.27
CA THR A 94 9.35 -2.65 -7.50
C THR A 94 9.67 -2.77 -6.02
N GLY A 95 10.20 -1.70 -5.44
CA GLY A 95 10.49 -1.58 -4.02
C GLY A 95 9.28 -1.10 -3.21
N TRP A 96 9.32 -1.34 -1.90
CA TRP A 96 8.35 -0.76 -0.96
C TRP A 96 8.49 0.76 -0.87
N LEU A 97 7.46 1.41 -0.31
CA LEU A 97 7.54 2.82 0.06
C LEU A 97 8.66 3.03 1.10
N GLY A 98 9.38 4.15 0.99
CA GLY A 98 10.46 4.49 1.92
C GLY A 98 11.87 4.46 1.32
N GLY A 99 12.02 4.77 0.03
CA GLY A 99 13.33 4.99 -0.61
C GLY A 99 13.92 3.79 -1.35
N TYR A 100 13.27 2.62 -1.31
CA TYR A 100 13.76 1.41 -1.98
C TYR A 100 13.83 1.55 -3.51
N ASN A 101 12.87 2.25 -4.12
CA ASN A 101 12.87 2.50 -5.56
C ASN A 101 14.02 3.42 -6.00
N PHE A 102 14.34 4.45 -5.19
CA PHE A 102 15.54 5.25 -5.42
C PHE A 102 16.80 4.42 -5.27
N GLN A 103 16.91 3.62 -4.20
CA GLN A 103 18.06 2.73 -4.02
C GLN A 103 18.25 1.79 -5.21
N TRP A 104 17.16 1.23 -5.74
CA TRP A 104 17.20 0.39 -6.94
C TRP A 104 17.70 1.15 -8.17
N ALA A 105 17.18 2.36 -8.41
CA ALA A 105 17.63 3.22 -9.50
C ALA A 105 19.14 3.53 -9.41
N TRP A 106 19.63 3.82 -8.20
CA TRP A 106 21.06 4.06 -7.96
C TRP A 106 21.91 2.82 -8.20
N SER A 107 21.52 1.67 -7.64
CA SER A 107 22.28 0.43 -7.75
C SER A 107 22.32 -0.10 -9.19
N SER A 108 21.18 -0.18 -9.88
CA SER A 108 21.11 -0.64 -11.27
C SER A 108 21.85 0.29 -12.22
N GLY A 109 21.69 1.61 -12.06
CA GLY A 109 22.42 2.62 -12.82
C GLY A 109 23.93 2.54 -12.62
N TYR A 110 24.37 2.42 -11.36
CA TYR A 110 25.79 2.25 -11.04
C TYR A 110 26.37 1.00 -11.70
N VAL A 111 25.70 -0.15 -11.55
CA VAL A 111 26.15 -1.42 -12.11
C VAL A 111 26.25 -1.33 -13.63
N ALA A 112 25.22 -0.86 -14.34
CA ALA A 112 25.29 -0.72 -15.79
C ALA A 112 26.46 0.17 -16.23
N GLY A 113 26.65 1.31 -15.55
CA GLY A 113 27.73 2.25 -15.85
C GLY A 113 29.15 1.72 -15.64
N GLN A 114 29.35 0.56 -15.00
CA GLN A 114 30.66 -0.11 -14.93
C GLN A 114 30.97 -0.98 -16.16
N TRP A 115 29.99 -1.23 -17.02
CA TRP A 115 30.07 -2.17 -18.16
C TRP A 115 29.72 -1.55 -19.52
N VAL A 116 29.28 -0.28 -19.54
CA VAL A 116 28.99 0.50 -20.77
C VAL A 116 30.28 1.09 -21.35
#